data_AF-A0A7C0XDH8-F1
#
_entry.id   AF-A0A7C0XDH8-F1
#
_cell.length_a   1.000
_cell.length_b   1.000
_cell.length_c   1.000
_cell.angle_alpha   90.00
_cell.angle_beta   90.00
_cell.angle_gamma   90.00
#
_symmetry.space_group_name_H-M   'P 1'
#
loop_
_entity.id
_entity.type
_entity.pdbx_description
1 polymer ?
#
loop_
_entity_poly.entity_id
_entity_poly.type
_entity_poly.pdbx_seq_one_letter_code
_entity_poly.pdbx_strand_id
1 'polypeptide(L)' 'MVRPIEKIVALKDIEITVHEVQKVRKVKALKLNQELKFKVGSNGIVVRLPVLQEYEALVIETT' A
#
# COMPACT_ATOMS: atom_id res chain seq x y z
N MET A 1 11.90 -26.85 -6.86
CA MET A 1 12.75 -25.69 -7.22
C MET A 1 11.83 -24.57 -7.67
N VAL A 2 11.91 -23.40 -7.04
CA VAL A 2 11.19 -22.20 -7.50
C VAL A 2 12.06 -21.53 -8.56
N ARG A 3 11.48 -21.06 -9.68
CA ARG A 3 12.24 -20.31 -10.68
C ARG A 3 12.80 -19.04 -10.02
N PRO A 4 14.10 -18.71 -10.18
CA PRO A 4 14.64 -17.47 -9.64
C PRO A 4 13.91 -16.27 -10.26
N ILE A 5 13.63 -15.25 -9.44
CA ILE A 5 13.19 -13.95 -9.96
C ILE A 5 14.38 -13.34 -10.71
N GLU A 6 14.27 -13.23 -12.02
CA GLU A 6 15.38 -12.75 -12.86
C GLU A 6 15.60 -11.23 -12.70
N LYS A 7 14.54 -10.48 -12.40
CA LYS A 7 14.60 -9.02 -12.21
C LYS A 7 13.39 -8.49 -11.44
N ILE A 8 13.63 -7.61 -10.48
CA ILE A 8 12.58 -6.81 -9.81
C ILE A 8 12.47 -5.46 -10.54
N VAL A 9 11.27 -5.12 -11.00
CA VAL A 9 10.97 -3.80 -11.59
C VAL A 9 10.27 -2.97 -10.54
N ALA A 10 10.90 -1.87 -10.12
CA ALA A 10 10.30 -0.97 -9.16
C ALA A 10 9.13 -0.21 -9.80
N LEU A 11 7.94 -0.32 -9.21
CA LEU A 11 6.79 0.51 -9.54
C LEU A 11 6.86 1.80 -8.71
N LYS A 12 6.51 2.94 -9.31
CA LYS A 12 6.55 4.25 -8.65
C LYS A 12 5.17 4.89 -8.68
N ASP A 13 4.86 5.65 -7.64
CA ASP A 13 3.63 6.45 -7.51
C ASP A 13 2.36 5.64 -7.79
N ILE A 14 2.27 4.43 -7.23
CA ILE A 14 1.12 3.56 -7.44
C ILE A 14 -0.04 3.96 -6.54
N GLU A 15 -1.23 3.94 -7.12
CA GLU A 15 -2.48 4.17 -6.40
C GLU A 15 -3.14 2.84 -6.10
N ILE A 16 -3.42 2.60 -4.83
CA ILE A 16 -3.98 1.34 -4.33
C ILE A 16 -5.33 1.65 -3.72
N THR A 17 -6.36 0.94 -4.16
CA THR A 17 -7.69 0.98 -3.54
C THR A 17 -7.86 -0.26 -2.68
N VAL A 18 -8.20 -0.05 -1.41
CA VAL A 18 -8.55 -1.11 -0.46
C VAL A 18 -10.05 -1.02 -0.23
N HIS A 19 -10.77 -2.01 -0.76
CA HIS A 19 -12.23 -2.06 -0.67
C HIS A 19 -12.71 -2.37 0.74
N GLU A 20 -13.98 -2.04 1.01
CA GLU A 20 -14.71 -2.39 2.25
C GLU A 20 -14.15 -1.78 3.55
N VAL A 21 -13.14 -0.94 3.48
CA VAL A 21 -12.59 -0.21 4.63
C VAL A 21 -13.09 1.24 4.63
N GLN A 22 -13.93 1.62 5.60
CA GLN A 22 -14.51 2.97 5.65
C GLN A 22 -14.02 3.83 6.81
N LYS A 23 -13.53 3.24 7.91
CA LYS A 23 -13.06 3.96 9.10
C LYS A 23 -11.56 3.74 9.25
N VAL A 24 -10.78 4.72 8.83
CA VAL A 24 -9.32 4.65 8.89
C VAL A 24 -8.78 5.84 9.64
N ARG A 25 -7.97 5.55 10.65
CA ARG A 25 -7.22 6.54 11.42
C ARG A 25 -5.85 6.80 10.79
N LYS A 26 -5.17 5.72 10.38
CA LYS A 26 -3.79 5.77 9.93
C LYS A 26 -3.49 4.64 8.94
N VAL A 27 -2.63 4.92 7.96
CA VAL A 27 -2.07 3.90 7.06
C VAL A 27 -0.55 4.00 7.11
N LYS A 28 0.15 2.88 7.33
CA LYS A 28 1.62 2.82 7.37
C LYS A 28 2.15 1.78 6.41
N ALA A 29 3.10 2.17 5.57
CA ALA A 29 3.98 1.26 4.84
C ALA A 29 5.10 0.79 5.77
N LEU A 30 5.19 -0.52 5.99
CA LEU A 30 6.13 -1.08 6.96
C LEU A 30 7.56 -1.11 6.44
N LYS A 31 7.80 -1.58 5.21
CA LYS A 31 9.14 -1.62 4.62
C LYS A 31 9.69 -0.22 4.35
N LEU A 32 8.85 0.70 3.90
CA LEU A 32 9.23 2.12 3.78
C LEU A 32 9.31 2.84 5.14
N ASN A 33 8.84 2.23 6.23
CA ASN A 33 8.71 2.84 7.54
C ASN A 33 8.07 4.24 7.49
N GLN A 34 7.04 4.40 6.66
CA GLN A 34 6.45 5.68 6.33
C GLN A 34 4.94 5.64 6.52
N GLU A 35 4.38 6.70 7.09
CA GLU A 35 2.94 6.93 7.10
C GLU A 35 2.46 7.44 5.73
N LEU A 36 1.41 6.81 5.20
CA LEU A 36 0.89 7.11 3.87
C LEU A 36 -0.34 8.01 3.97
N LYS A 37 -0.42 8.96 3.04
CA LYS A 37 -1.65 9.73 2.84
C LYS A 37 -2.71 8.83 2.22
N PHE A 38 -3.93 8.94 2.70
CA PHE A 38 -5.08 8.22 2.18
C PHE A 38 -6.28 9.16 2.01
N LYS A 39 -7.22 8.74 1.15
CA LYS A 39 -8.54 9.35 1.00
C LYS A 39 -9.59 8.28 1.22
N VAL A 40 -10.64 8.60 1.98
CA VAL A 40 -11.81 7.73 2.11
C VAL A 40 -12.73 8.01 0.92
N GLY A 41 -13.06 6.98 0.16
CA GLY A 41 -14.01 7.01 -0.95
C GLY A 41 -15.30 6.27 -0.61
N SER A 42 -16.23 6.19 -1.57
CA SER A 42 -17.52 5.51 -1.39
C SER A 42 -17.39 3.99 -1.19
N ASN A 43 -16.34 3.37 -1.71
CA ASN A 43 -16.15 1.91 -1.70
C ASN A 43 -14.82 1.46 -1.06
N GLY A 44 -14.27 2.25 -0.14
CA GLY A 44 -13.02 1.92 0.53
C GLY A 44 -12.09 3.11 0.72
N ILE A 45 -10.80 2.83 0.90
CA ILE A 45 -9.75 3.86 0.95
C ILE A 45 -8.87 3.80 -0.30
N VAL A 46 -8.37 4.98 -0.70
CA VAL A 46 -7.37 5.13 -1.75
C VAL A 46 -6.08 5.62 -1.10
N VAL A 47 -4.99 4.89 -1.33
CA VAL A 47 -3.66 5.15 -0.76
C VAL A 47 -2.67 5.30 -1.90
N ARG A 48 -1.72 6.24 -1.79
CA ARG A 48 -0.60 6.34 -2.72
C ARG A 48 0.68 5.82 -2.09
N LEU A 49 1.30 4.85 -2.76
CA LEU A 49 2.60 4.30 -2.39
C LEU A 49 3.67 4.87 -3.34
N PRO A 50 4.70 5.56 -2.83
CA PRO A 50 5.69 6.23 -3.67
C PRO A 50 6.57 5.24 -4.45
N VAL A 51 6.86 4.08 -3.87
CA VAL A 51 7.65 3.03 -4.53
C VAL A 51 7.26 1.65 -4.02
N LEU A 52 7.11 0.71 -4.94
CA LEU A 52 7.01 -0.73 -4.66
C LEU A 52 8.17 -1.42 -5.37
N GLN A 53 9.02 -2.09 -4.61
CA GLN A 53 10.09 -2.93 -5.17
C GLN A 53 9.54 -4.35 -5.38
N GLU A 54 9.81 -5.25 -4.45
CA GLU A 54 9.33 -6.64 -4.49
C GLU A 54 7.94 -6.77 -3.86
N TYR A 55 7.81 -6.28 -2.64
CA TYR A 55 6.55 -6.26 -1.89
C TYR A 55 6.57 -5.13 -0.86
N GLU A 56 5.40 -4.73 -0.40
CA GLU A 56 5.19 -3.83 0.73
C GLU A 56 4.03 -4.37 1.58
N ALA A 57 4.15 -4.22 2.90
CA ALA A 57 3.10 -4.52 3.86
C ALA A 57 2.48 -3.21 4.36
N LEU A 58 1.17 -3.08 4.19
CA LEU A 58 0.42 -1.93 4.68
C LEU A 58 -0.31 -2.30 5.96
N VAL A 59 -0.13 -1.49 7.01
CA VAL A 59 -0.95 -1.54 8.22
C VAL A 59 -2.00 -0.44 8.12
N ILE A 60 -3.26 -0.83 8.30
CA ILE A 60 -4.40 0.07 8.31
C ILE A 60 -4.98 0.04 9.72
N GLU A 61 -4.85 1.13 10.45
CA GLU A 61 -5.45 1.29 11.77
C GLU A 61 -6.87 1.85 11.61
N THR A 62 -7.86 1.11 12.10
CA THR A 62 -9.26 1.54 12.11
C THR A 62 -9.62 2.20 13.43
N THR A 63 -10.69 3.00 13.44
CA THR A 63 -11.22 3.65 14.65
C THR A 63 -12.18 2.75 15.38
#